data_AF-A0A7J4R707-F1
#
_entry.id   AF-A0A7J4R707-F1
#
_cell.length_a   1.000
_cell.length_b   1.000
_cell.length_c   1.000
_cell.angle_alpha   90.00
_cell.angle_beta   90.00
_cell.angle_gamma   90.00
#
_symmetry.space_group_name_H-M   'P 1'
#
loop_
_entity.id
_entity.type
_entity.pdbx_description
1 polymer ?
#
loop_
_entity_poly.entity_id
_entity_poly.type
_entity_poly.pdbx_seq_one_letter_code
_entity_poly.pdbx_strand_id
1 'polypeptide(L)'
;PYRDAYQPGNLPFGMDIAMRNQVNFTEDNRILSEDITIVDPFHPLMDDVDPSAFSAINGGSHVALSGLDTAQVQGTQIPQVCGGRISDPTGTFHTLIRDNTYESQSLLSVCNRGAGGMIVTTIDVENPSVTQEFGGEQIPILSNLLDYRLTPYPSDFGIAGEGYDLTVNGQSPSIDSITGAYSTMYIKSNSELSFDYVTNVPGVFADWTLSSGNNDSVTGWDGAVIDAGEISHTQQTAPEIPTLGSFCVANTSSNTGCRIGAEWILTLYLHDDEGHTRITYIRLVTDDTLADEFRPLASASIISNPATSEFIALDGTKTVAGTDWPIYRVRLTETGDISLSFSAENSSDPDAPEGETGIELFEWKVFFDYPWDSQSPTLEGHEFQIPASATDEWTYTFRNLTSNPDGTLENEIRVELIVYDKAGKQSEKHRMYFIVVGEDFGDEPPLVQFTAPRPTDSQREDLVVVTG
;
A
#
# COMPACT_ATOMS: atom_id res chain seq x y z
N PRO A 1 15.34 -26.60 30.76
CA PRO A 1 13.96 -27.06 31.05
C PRO A 1 13.94 -28.56 31.37
N TYR A 2 13.88 -28.90 32.66
CA TYR A 2 13.81 -30.29 33.11
C TYR A 2 12.36 -30.78 32.98
N ARG A 3 12.16 -31.79 32.12
CA ARG A 3 10.87 -32.49 31.92
C ARG A 3 10.68 -33.42 33.12
N ASP A 4 9.92 -33.02 34.13
CA ASP A 4 9.59 -33.92 35.23
C ASP A 4 8.70 -35.06 34.73
N ALA A 5 9.16 -36.30 34.95
CA ALA A 5 8.50 -37.61 35.10
C ALA A 5 7.16 -37.96 34.41
N TYR A 6 6.53 -37.11 33.60
CA TYR A 6 5.47 -37.47 32.68
C TYR A 6 6.12 -38.10 31.46
N GLN A 7 5.94 -39.41 31.30
CA GLN A 7 6.49 -40.12 30.14
C GLN A 7 5.95 -39.47 28.85
N PRO A 8 6.80 -38.81 28.03
CA PRO A 8 6.35 -38.09 26.84
C PRO A 8 5.64 -38.97 25.81
N GLY A 9 5.77 -40.30 25.93
CA GLY A 9 5.10 -41.27 25.06
C GLY A 9 3.62 -41.54 25.37
N ASN A 10 3.07 -41.03 26.48
CA ASN A 10 1.68 -41.35 26.88
C ASN A 10 0.69 -40.20 26.66
N LEU A 11 1.15 -38.98 26.41
CA LEU A 11 0.24 -37.89 26.08
C LEU A 11 -0.18 -37.99 24.60
N PRO A 12 -1.47 -37.73 24.28
CA PRO A 12 -1.94 -37.74 22.91
C PRO A 12 -1.06 -36.89 22.01
N PHE A 13 -0.77 -37.39 20.81
CA PHE A 13 -0.05 -36.66 19.77
C PHE A 13 1.26 -36.04 20.26
N GLY A 14 2.00 -36.77 21.10
CA GLY A 14 3.35 -36.40 21.52
C GLY A 14 3.48 -35.04 22.19
N MET A 15 2.40 -34.54 22.80
CA MET A 15 2.38 -33.27 23.53
C MET A 15 3.53 -33.18 24.53
N ASP A 16 4.17 -32.01 24.56
CA ASP A 16 5.26 -31.72 25.48
C ASP A 16 4.84 -30.64 26.46
N ILE A 17 4.67 -31.03 27.72
CA ILE A 17 4.27 -30.12 28.79
C ILE A 17 5.54 -29.72 29.55
N ALA A 18 5.90 -28.45 29.45
CA ALA A 18 7.03 -27.89 30.18
C ALA A 18 6.58 -27.50 31.59
N MET A 19 7.20 -28.12 32.60
CA MET A 19 6.95 -27.72 34.00
C MET A 19 7.58 -26.36 34.31
N ARG A 20 6.78 -25.50 34.92
CA ARG A 20 7.10 -24.13 35.32
C ARG A 20 6.95 -23.89 36.82
N ASN A 21 6.61 -24.93 37.57
CA ASN A 21 6.50 -24.90 39.03
C ASN A 21 7.87 -24.87 39.73
N GLN A 22 8.69 -23.85 39.45
CA GLN A 22 9.98 -23.65 40.07
C GLN A 22 10.10 -22.20 40.54
N VAL A 23 10.01 -22.02 41.86
CA VAL A 23 10.13 -20.71 42.50
C VAL A 23 11.23 -20.77 43.57
N ASN A 24 12.12 -19.80 43.55
CA ASN A 24 13.13 -19.57 44.58
C ASN A 24 13.18 -18.08 44.96
N PHE A 25 14.11 -17.67 45.81
CA PHE A 25 14.20 -16.29 46.30
C PHE A 25 14.59 -15.25 45.23
N THR A 26 15.08 -15.68 44.06
CA THR A 26 15.64 -14.82 43.02
C THR A 26 14.98 -15.01 41.65
N GLU A 27 14.22 -16.09 41.46
CA GLU A 27 13.64 -16.50 40.19
C GLU A 27 12.31 -17.18 40.46
N ASP A 28 11.27 -16.71 39.77
CA ASP A 28 9.96 -17.34 39.72
C ASP A 28 9.68 -17.74 38.28
N ASN A 29 9.71 -19.04 38.00
CA ASN A 29 9.44 -19.57 36.66
C ASN A 29 7.96 -19.87 36.42
N ARG A 30 7.10 -19.67 37.42
CA ARG A 30 5.65 -19.84 37.27
C ARG A 30 5.14 -18.77 36.32
N ILE A 31 4.06 -19.09 35.60
CA ILE A 31 3.53 -18.18 34.60
C ILE A 31 2.60 -17.20 35.32
N LEU A 32 2.99 -15.93 35.40
CA LEU A 32 2.26 -14.88 36.12
C LEU A 32 1.25 -14.19 35.20
N SER A 33 0.33 -13.41 35.77
CA SER A 33 -0.70 -12.70 34.98
C SER A 33 -0.13 -11.59 34.09
N GLU A 34 1.02 -11.03 34.44
CA GLU A 34 1.75 -10.07 33.59
C GLU A 34 2.50 -10.76 32.44
N ASP A 35 2.71 -12.07 32.55
CA ASP A 35 3.42 -12.87 31.56
C ASP A 35 2.48 -13.54 30.56
N ILE A 36 1.18 -13.25 30.55
CA ILE A 36 0.25 -13.86 29.58
C ILE A 36 -0.19 -12.88 28.50
N THR A 37 -0.43 -13.40 27.31
CA THR A 37 -1.22 -12.73 26.27
C THR A 37 -2.44 -13.57 25.97
N ILE A 38 -3.61 -12.93 26.01
CA ILE A 38 -4.83 -13.47 25.41
C ILE A 38 -4.75 -13.16 23.92
N VAL A 39 -4.54 -14.21 23.13
CA VAL A 39 -4.30 -14.11 21.68
C VAL A 39 -5.60 -13.82 20.95
N ASP A 40 -6.68 -14.46 21.38
CA ASP A 40 -8.02 -14.35 20.79
C ASP A 40 -9.07 -14.24 21.92
N PRO A 41 -9.39 -13.02 22.36
CA PRO A 41 -10.36 -12.79 23.42
C PRO A 41 -11.82 -12.98 22.97
N PHE A 42 -12.07 -13.14 21.66
CA PHE A 42 -13.42 -13.22 21.07
C PHE A 42 -13.84 -14.65 20.74
N HIS A 43 -12.95 -15.62 20.93
CA HIS A 43 -13.29 -17.03 20.79
C HIS A 43 -14.34 -17.46 21.84
N PRO A 44 -15.32 -18.34 21.53
CA PRO A 44 -16.37 -18.74 22.47
C PRO A 44 -15.89 -19.28 23.83
N LEU A 45 -14.71 -19.92 23.86
CA LEU A 45 -14.06 -20.35 25.12
C LEU A 45 -13.67 -19.18 26.06
N MET A 46 -13.59 -17.97 25.53
CA MET A 46 -13.25 -16.73 26.23
C MET A 46 -14.48 -15.85 26.52
N ASP A 47 -15.69 -16.32 26.19
CA ASP A 47 -16.94 -15.60 26.48
C ASP A 47 -17.04 -15.27 27.97
N ASP A 48 -17.38 -14.01 28.27
CA ASP A 48 -17.51 -13.45 29.62
C ASP A 48 -16.25 -13.62 30.50
N VAL A 49 -15.07 -13.82 29.91
CA VAL A 49 -13.79 -13.84 30.65
C VAL A 49 -13.23 -12.42 30.73
N ASP A 50 -13.19 -11.85 31.94
CA ASP A 50 -12.51 -10.59 32.20
C ASP A 50 -10.98 -10.80 32.25
N PRO A 51 -10.19 -10.23 31.32
CA PRO A 51 -8.73 -10.38 31.32
C PRO A 51 -8.06 -9.90 32.62
N SER A 52 -8.65 -8.91 33.30
CA SER A 52 -8.08 -8.37 34.54
C SER A 52 -8.18 -9.36 35.71
N ALA A 53 -9.11 -10.31 35.64
CA ALA A 53 -9.35 -11.28 36.69
C ALA A 53 -8.21 -12.31 36.81
N PHE A 54 -7.39 -12.50 35.77
CA PHE A 54 -6.18 -13.34 35.82
C PHE A 54 -5.15 -12.87 36.85
N SER A 55 -5.15 -11.59 37.25
CA SER A 55 -4.28 -11.09 38.32
C SER A 55 -4.63 -11.62 39.71
N ALA A 56 -5.85 -12.12 39.90
CA ALA A 56 -6.36 -12.57 41.19
C ALA A 56 -6.32 -14.09 41.36
N ILE A 57 -6.17 -14.86 40.28
CA ILE A 57 -6.26 -16.32 40.35
C ILE A 57 -5.12 -16.92 41.17
N ASN A 58 -5.42 -18.00 41.90
CA ASN A 58 -4.52 -18.59 42.88
C ASN A 58 -3.97 -17.55 43.89
N GLY A 59 -4.77 -16.53 44.25
CA GLY A 59 -4.35 -15.43 45.13
C GLY A 59 -3.28 -14.52 44.53
N GLY A 60 -3.23 -14.40 43.21
CA GLY A 60 -2.24 -13.63 42.45
C GLY A 60 -0.86 -14.28 42.36
N SER A 61 -0.75 -15.56 42.71
CA SER A 61 0.55 -16.22 42.79
C SER A 61 1.05 -16.80 41.47
N HIS A 62 0.13 -17.19 40.56
CA HIS A 62 0.40 -17.71 39.23
C HIS A 62 -0.91 -17.98 38.47
N VAL A 63 -0.85 -17.91 37.14
CA VAL A 63 -1.89 -18.36 36.22
C VAL A 63 -1.77 -19.86 35.94
N ALA A 64 -0.55 -20.31 35.66
CA ALA A 64 -0.28 -21.71 35.35
C ALA A 64 1.08 -22.16 35.88
N LEU A 65 1.19 -23.47 36.15
CA LEU A 65 2.41 -24.13 36.63
C LEU A 65 3.12 -24.93 35.54
N SER A 66 2.59 -24.90 34.33
CA SER A 66 3.16 -25.53 33.14
C SER A 66 2.64 -24.85 31.87
N GLY A 67 3.32 -25.09 30.76
CA GLY A 67 2.87 -24.68 29.43
C GLY A 67 2.98 -25.84 28.44
N LEU A 68 2.10 -25.88 27.44
CA LEU A 68 2.22 -26.78 26.29
C LEU A 68 3.22 -26.18 25.30
N ASP A 69 4.34 -26.88 25.05
CA ASP A 69 5.31 -26.45 24.04
C ASP A 69 4.80 -26.77 22.63
N THR A 70 4.57 -25.72 21.86
CA THR A 70 4.04 -25.77 20.49
C THR A 70 5.13 -25.59 19.43
N ALA A 71 6.41 -25.57 19.82
CA ALA A 71 7.55 -25.49 18.90
C ALA A 71 7.88 -26.83 18.20
N GLN A 72 7.07 -27.88 18.43
CA GLN A 72 7.34 -29.21 17.90
C GLN A 72 7.10 -29.29 16.38
N VAL A 73 7.96 -30.06 15.69
CA VAL A 73 8.02 -30.11 14.21
C VAL A 73 7.64 -31.46 13.61
N GLN A 74 7.43 -32.51 14.42
CA GLN A 74 7.11 -33.83 13.88
C GLN A 74 5.64 -33.90 13.47
N GLY A 75 5.33 -34.52 12.33
CA GLY A 75 3.96 -34.61 11.81
C GLY A 75 2.96 -35.35 12.71
N THR A 76 3.44 -36.13 13.68
CA THR A 76 2.60 -36.82 14.68
C THR A 76 2.40 -36.01 15.96
N GLN A 77 3.00 -34.82 16.04
CA GLN A 77 2.98 -33.95 17.20
C GLN A 77 2.07 -32.74 17.00
N ILE A 78 1.60 -32.15 18.10
CA ILE A 78 0.93 -30.84 18.05
C ILE A 78 1.99 -29.76 17.80
N PRO A 79 1.75 -28.79 16.89
CA PRO A 79 0.49 -28.51 16.19
C PRO A 79 0.26 -29.27 14.86
N GLN A 80 1.27 -29.98 14.35
CA GLN A 80 1.24 -30.59 13.02
C GLN A 80 0.11 -31.61 12.81
N VAL A 81 -0.27 -32.34 13.86
CA VAL A 81 -1.38 -33.32 13.79
C VAL A 81 -2.74 -32.67 13.51
N CYS A 82 -2.86 -31.37 13.79
CA CYS A 82 -4.03 -30.52 13.53
C CYS A 82 -3.94 -29.85 12.14
N GLY A 83 -3.03 -30.30 11.27
CA GLY A 83 -2.75 -29.68 9.98
C GLY A 83 -1.86 -28.44 10.05
N GLY A 84 -1.35 -28.10 11.24
CA GLY A 84 -0.62 -26.86 11.50
C GLY A 84 -1.38 -25.88 12.39
N ARG A 85 -0.87 -24.66 12.49
CA ARG A 85 -1.50 -23.52 13.18
C ARG A 85 -2.58 -22.89 12.31
N ILE A 86 -3.49 -22.11 12.88
CA ILE A 86 -4.52 -21.40 12.09
C ILE A 86 -3.98 -20.42 11.04
N SER A 87 -2.68 -20.09 11.10
CA SER A 87 -1.94 -19.33 10.09
C SER A 87 -1.42 -20.17 8.92
N ASP A 88 -1.50 -21.51 9.02
CA ASP A 88 -1.12 -22.43 7.95
C ASP A 88 -2.37 -22.74 7.10
N PRO A 89 -2.25 -22.94 5.77
CA PRO A 89 -3.40 -23.11 4.86
C PRO A 89 -4.42 -24.19 5.27
N THR A 90 -3.95 -25.25 5.93
CA THR A 90 -4.79 -26.37 6.41
C THR A 90 -4.83 -26.50 7.93
N GLY A 91 -4.26 -25.54 8.64
CA GLY A 91 -4.06 -25.65 10.06
C GLY A 91 -5.28 -25.23 10.89
N THR A 92 -5.40 -25.88 12.04
CA THR A 92 -6.55 -25.73 12.95
C THR A 92 -6.13 -25.68 14.41
N PHE A 93 -4.82 -25.74 14.68
CA PHE A 93 -4.31 -25.51 16.03
C PHE A 93 -4.32 -24.01 16.34
N HIS A 94 -5.09 -23.62 17.34
CA HIS A 94 -5.20 -22.23 17.79
C HIS A 94 -4.82 -22.12 19.26
N THR A 95 -3.95 -21.18 19.58
CA THR A 95 -3.62 -20.84 20.98
C THR A 95 -4.46 -19.63 21.36
N LEU A 96 -5.27 -19.76 22.41
CA LEU A 96 -6.12 -18.70 22.94
C LEU A 96 -5.40 -17.87 24.01
N ILE A 97 -4.59 -18.54 24.83
CA ILE A 97 -3.79 -17.90 25.88
C ILE A 97 -2.36 -18.45 25.80
N ARG A 98 -1.36 -17.57 25.77
CA ARG A 98 0.07 -17.93 25.73
C ARG A 98 0.89 -17.21 26.79
N ASP A 99 2.05 -17.77 27.07
CA ASP A 99 3.13 -17.12 27.83
C ASP A 99 3.91 -16.14 26.92
N ASN A 100 4.17 -14.93 27.41
CA ASN A 100 4.93 -13.88 26.76
C ASN A 100 6.44 -14.02 26.94
N THR A 101 6.86 -14.61 28.06
CA THR A 101 8.28 -14.90 28.30
C THR A 101 8.74 -16.06 27.42
N TYR A 102 7.85 -17.02 27.15
CA TYR A 102 8.11 -18.16 26.28
C TYR A 102 6.99 -18.35 25.25
N GLU A 103 7.04 -17.61 24.15
CA GLU A 103 5.97 -17.56 23.14
C GLU A 103 5.52 -18.91 22.54
N SER A 104 6.34 -19.96 22.64
CA SER A 104 5.95 -21.30 22.20
C SER A 104 5.02 -22.02 23.19
N GLN A 105 4.86 -21.49 24.41
CA GLN A 105 4.10 -22.11 25.49
C GLN A 105 2.64 -21.64 25.47
N SER A 106 1.74 -22.56 25.13
CA SER A 106 0.30 -22.36 25.17
C SER A 106 -0.26 -22.76 26.53
N LEU A 107 -1.19 -21.97 27.07
CA LEU A 107 -1.91 -22.23 28.33
C LEU A 107 -3.35 -22.70 28.08
N LEU A 108 -3.92 -22.28 26.96
CA LEU A 108 -5.22 -22.74 26.46
C LEU A 108 -5.15 -22.77 24.94
N SER A 109 -5.47 -23.91 24.35
CA SER A 109 -5.48 -24.11 22.90
C SER A 109 -6.54 -25.11 22.47
N VAL A 110 -6.93 -24.98 21.20
CA VAL A 110 -7.82 -25.92 20.50
C VAL A 110 -7.09 -26.54 19.32
N CYS A 111 -7.45 -27.78 18.98
CA CYS A 111 -6.92 -28.54 17.86
C CYS A 111 -8.07 -29.32 17.22
N ASN A 112 -8.54 -28.88 16.05
CA ASN A 112 -9.61 -29.59 15.35
C ASN A 112 -8.98 -30.72 14.52
N ARG A 113 -9.58 -31.91 14.57
CA ARG A 113 -9.11 -33.07 13.83
C ARG A 113 -10.23 -34.06 13.55
N GLY A 114 -10.45 -34.33 12.27
CA GLY A 114 -11.50 -35.26 11.84
C GLY A 114 -12.88 -34.72 12.20
N ALA A 115 -13.71 -35.53 12.87
CA ALA A 115 -15.08 -35.17 13.25
C ALA A 115 -15.18 -34.32 14.54
N GLY A 116 -14.06 -33.99 15.17
CA GLY A 116 -14.03 -33.25 16.44
C GLY A 116 -12.65 -32.67 16.69
N GLY A 117 -12.11 -32.84 17.89
CA GLY A 117 -10.76 -32.35 18.19
C GLY A 117 -10.35 -32.53 19.64
N MET A 118 -9.46 -31.66 20.10
CA MET A 118 -8.99 -31.61 21.47
C MET A 118 -8.86 -30.15 21.94
N ILE A 119 -9.27 -29.90 23.18
CA ILE A 119 -8.92 -28.69 23.92
C ILE A 119 -7.80 -29.07 24.89
N VAL A 120 -6.76 -28.26 24.96
CA VAL A 120 -5.65 -28.44 25.89
C VAL A 120 -5.51 -27.20 26.73
N THR A 121 -5.56 -27.36 28.05
CA THR A 121 -5.23 -26.28 28.98
C THR A 121 -4.26 -26.76 30.05
N THR A 122 -3.32 -25.90 30.42
CA THR A 122 -2.43 -26.07 31.58
C THR A 122 -2.83 -25.16 32.75
N ILE A 123 -3.89 -24.38 32.58
CA ILE A 123 -4.55 -23.63 33.64
C ILE A 123 -5.37 -24.63 34.45
N ASP A 124 -5.27 -24.57 35.77
CA ASP A 124 -6.03 -25.43 36.68
C ASP A 124 -7.48 -24.95 36.77
N VAL A 125 -8.24 -25.14 35.70
CA VAL A 125 -9.59 -24.60 35.56
C VAL A 125 -10.59 -25.25 36.52
N GLU A 126 -10.32 -26.43 37.07
CA GLU A 126 -11.17 -27.08 38.08
C GLU A 126 -11.01 -26.45 39.47
N ASN A 127 -9.96 -25.65 39.69
CA ASN A 127 -9.73 -24.99 40.96
C ASN A 127 -10.71 -23.81 41.13
N PRO A 128 -11.52 -23.79 42.21
CA PRO A 128 -12.48 -22.71 42.46
C PRO A 128 -11.86 -21.32 42.67
N SER A 129 -10.54 -21.25 42.88
CA SER A 129 -9.79 -19.98 42.93
C SER A 129 -9.30 -19.49 41.55
N VAL A 130 -9.60 -20.24 40.49
CA VAL A 130 -9.20 -19.96 39.10
C VAL A 130 -10.42 -19.75 38.22
N THR A 131 -11.43 -20.63 38.30
CA THR A 131 -12.70 -20.45 37.59
C THR A 131 -13.87 -20.57 38.55
N GLN A 132 -14.98 -19.92 38.21
CA GLN A 132 -16.22 -20.09 38.95
C GLN A 132 -16.94 -21.38 38.50
N GLU A 133 -17.79 -21.93 39.37
CA GLU A 133 -18.65 -23.06 39.01
C GLU A 133 -19.51 -22.73 37.77
N PHE A 134 -20.03 -23.78 37.11
CA PHE A 134 -20.89 -23.66 35.94
C PHE A 134 -21.98 -22.58 36.10
N GLY A 135 -21.88 -21.48 35.33
CA GLY A 135 -22.79 -20.33 35.38
C GLY A 135 -22.33 -19.13 36.24
N GLY A 136 -21.06 -19.07 36.65
CA GLY A 136 -20.45 -17.87 37.26
C GLY A 136 -20.14 -16.74 36.25
N GLU A 137 -19.89 -15.52 36.75
CA GLU A 137 -19.87 -14.27 35.96
C GLU A 137 -18.47 -13.62 35.76
N GLN A 138 -17.39 -14.15 36.34
CA GLN A 138 -16.08 -13.45 36.32
C GLN A 138 -14.97 -14.15 35.50
N ILE A 139 -14.85 -15.47 35.60
CA ILE A 139 -13.93 -16.30 34.80
C ILE A 139 -14.62 -17.66 34.57
N PRO A 140 -15.58 -17.76 33.64
CA PRO A 140 -16.33 -18.99 33.41
C PRO A 140 -15.61 -20.02 32.52
N ILE A 141 -14.27 -20.00 32.46
CA ILE A 141 -13.48 -20.85 31.54
C ILE A 141 -13.86 -22.34 31.67
N LEU A 142 -14.04 -22.88 32.89
CA LEU A 142 -14.48 -24.27 33.06
C LEU A 142 -15.85 -24.52 32.44
N SER A 143 -16.80 -23.58 32.62
CA SER A 143 -18.13 -23.66 32.02
C SER A 143 -18.04 -23.68 30.50
N ASN A 144 -17.28 -22.75 29.94
CA ASN A 144 -17.10 -22.61 28.51
C ASN A 144 -16.44 -23.86 27.92
N LEU A 145 -15.43 -24.42 28.60
CA LEU A 145 -14.77 -25.68 28.21
C LEU A 145 -15.74 -26.89 28.18
N LEU A 146 -16.71 -26.92 29.09
CA LEU A 146 -17.69 -28.02 29.17
C LEU A 146 -18.83 -27.87 28.15
N ASP A 147 -19.16 -26.64 27.75
CA ASP A 147 -20.21 -26.35 26.77
C ASP A 147 -19.70 -26.41 25.32
N TYR A 148 -18.47 -25.94 25.10
CA TYR A 148 -17.88 -25.83 23.77
C TYR A 148 -17.65 -27.19 23.10
N ARG A 149 -17.95 -27.26 21.80
CA ARG A 149 -17.81 -28.48 20.99
C ARG A 149 -16.96 -28.22 19.77
N LEU A 150 -15.85 -28.94 19.66
CA LEU A 150 -15.05 -28.93 18.44
C LEU A 150 -15.80 -29.65 17.33
N THR A 151 -15.96 -28.96 16.22
CA THR A 151 -16.50 -29.48 14.97
C THR A 151 -15.39 -29.44 13.89
N PRO A 152 -15.59 -30.12 12.75
CA PRO A 152 -14.66 -29.99 11.63
C PRO A 152 -14.64 -28.55 11.10
N TYR A 153 -13.45 -28.02 10.82
CA TYR A 153 -13.30 -26.73 10.14
C TYR A 153 -14.07 -26.73 8.80
N PRO A 154 -14.77 -25.63 8.45
CA PRO A 154 -15.43 -25.50 7.17
C PRO A 154 -14.44 -25.69 6.02
N SER A 155 -14.89 -26.35 4.95
CA SER A 155 -14.14 -26.33 3.70
C SER A 155 -13.97 -24.89 3.24
N ASP A 156 -12.78 -24.56 2.73
CA ASP A 156 -12.44 -23.24 2.20
C ASP A 156 -12.29 -22.12 3.24
N PHE A 157 -12.39 -22.40 4.55
CA PHE A 157 -11.97 -21.45 5.59
C PHE A 157 -10.44 -21.44 5.74
N GLY A 158 -9.75 -20.99 4.69
CA GLY A 158 -8.30 -20.95 4.61
C GLY A 158 -7.71 -19.68 5.25
N ILE A 159 -6.54 -19.27 4.79
CA ILE A 159 -5.79 -18.12 5.32
C ILE A 159 -6.04 -16.85 4.50
N ALA A 160 -5.52 -15.71 4.95
CA ALA A 160 -5.59 -14.46 4.19
C ALA A 160 -5.00 -14.65 2.78
N GLY A 161 -5.73 -14.21 1.74
CA GLY A 161 -5.38 -14.40 0.33
C GLY A 161 -5.66 -15.81 -0.23
N GLU A 162 -5.94 -16.79 0.63
CA GLU A 162 -6.28 -18.18 0.26
C GLU A 162 -7.49 -18.69 1.06
N GLY A 163 -8.61 -17.96 1.00
CA GLY A 163 -9.89 -18.35 1.62
C GLY A 163 -10.73 -17.17 2.05
N TYR A 164 -10.06 -16.15 2.59
CA TYR A 164 -10.67 -14.85 2.87
C TYR A 164 -9.69 -13.71 2.59
N ASP A 165 -10.20 -12.50 2.47
CA ASP A 165 -9.38 -11.29 2.39
C ASP A 165 -9.94 -10.17 3.27
N LEU A 166 -9.05 -9.46 3.97
CA LEU A 166 -9.33 -8.14 4.54
C LEU A 166 -9.42 -7.13 3.39
N THR A 167 -10.36 -6.19 3.47
CA THR A 167 -10.46 -5.08 2.54
C THR A 167 -10.43 -3.74 3.25
N VAL A 168 -9.77 -2.77 2.63
CA VAL A 168 -9.77 -1.36 3.02
C VAL A 168 -10.35 -0.59 1.84
N ASN A 169 -11.40 0.20 2.07
CA ASN A 169 -12.15 0.91 1.03
C ASN A 169 -12.60 -0.02 -0.12
N GLY A 170 -12.96 -1.26 0.22
CA GLY A 170 -13.39 -2.29 -0.73
C GLY A 170 -12.28 -2.89 -1.60
N GLN A 171 -11.00 -2.60 -1.32
CA GLN A 171 -9.86 -3.19 -2.00
C GLN A 171 -9.03 -4.06 -1.05
N SER A 172 -8.59 -5.22 -1.51
CA SER A 172 -7.70 -6.10 -0.73
C SER A 172 -6.27 -5.56 -0.77
N PRO A 173 -5.64 -5.28 0.39
CA PRO A 173 -4.24 -4.86 0.43
C PRO A 173 -3.30 -5.98 -0.05
N SER A 174 -2.08 -5.62 -0.44
CA SER A 174 -1.09 -6.62 -0.82
C SER A 174 -0.60 -7.42 0.39
N ILE A 175 -0.46 -8.73 0.24
CA ILE A 175 0.13 -9.60 1.26
C ILE A 175 1.65 -9.58 1.14
N ASP A 176 2.33 -9.40 2.28
CA ASP A 176 3.77 -9.60 2.37
C ASP A 176 4.06 -11.11 2.41
N SER A 177 4.66 -11.61 1.34
CA SER A 177 5.02 -13.03 1.19
C SER A 177 5.98 -13.58 2.25
N ILE A 178 6.69 -12.71 2.99
CA ILE A 178 7.63 -13.12 4.04
C ILE A 178 6.90 -13.37 5.36
N THR A 179 5.99 -12.46 5.72
CA THR A 179 5.27 -12.52 7.01
C THR A 179 3.95 -13.28 6.90
N GLY A 180 3.36 -13.38 5.72
CA GLY A 180 2.02 -13.95 5.49
C GLY A 180 0.88 -13.02 5.92
N ALA A 181 1.19 -11.82 6.41
CA ALA A 181 0.23 -10.78 6.77
C ALA A 181 0.13 -9.71 5.67
N TYR A 182 -0.80 -8.77 5.82
CA TYR A 182 -0.89 -7.65 4.88
C TYR A 182 0.28 -6.68 5.06
N SER A 183 0.80 -6.19 3.95
CA SER A 183 1.86 -5.18 3.90
C SER A 183 1.39 -3.89 4.56
N THR A 184 2.33 -3.13 5.10
CA THR A 184 2.05 -1.78 5.62
C THR A 184 1.32 -0.95 4.57
N MET A 185 0.20 -0.35 4.95
CA MET A 185 -0.56 0.58 4.14
C MET A 185 -0.36 1.99 4.64
N TYR A 186 0.10 2.87 3.75
CA TYR A 186 0.16 4.30 4.03
C TYR A 186 -1.22 4.91 3.82
N ILE A 187 -1.66 5.71 4.79
CA ILE A 187 -2.97 6.38 4.79
C ILE A 187 -2.79 7.89 4.97
N LYS A 188 -3.75 8.71 4.53
CA LYS A 188 -3.72 10.16 4.81
C LYS A 188 -3.93 10.41 6.31
N SER A 189 -3.32 11.47 6.83
CA SER A 189 -3.30 11.83 8.26
C SER A 189 -4.65 12.19 8.86
N ASN A 190 -5.70 12.33 8.04
CA ASN A 190 -7.07 12.57 8.48
C ASN A 190 -8.06 11.75 7.64
N SER A 191 -7.73 10.47 7.38
CA SER A 191 -8.55 9.61 6.52
C SER A 191 -9.71 8.98 7.28
N GLU A 192 -10.86 8.93 6.61
CA GLU A 192 -11.97 8.03 6.95
C GLU A 192 -11.82 6.79 6.08
N LEU A 193 -11.73 5.61 6.70
CA LEU A 193 -11.56 4.33 6.01
C LEU A 193 -12.70 3.39 6.36
N SER A 194 -13.10 2.57 5.39
CA SER A 194 -14.00 1.45 5.61
C SER A 194 -13.24 0.13 5.59
N PHE A 195 -13.42 -0.69 6.61
CA PHE A 195 -12.84 -2.02 6.74
C PHE A 195 -13.92 -3.08 6.61
N ASP A 196 -13.60 -4.12 5.87
CA ASP A 196 -14.50 -5.25 5.65
C ASP A 196 -13.68 -6.51 5.39
N TYR A 197 -14.35 -7.63 5.18
CA TYR A 197 -13.73 -8.88 4.75
C TYR A 197 -14.56 -9.56 3.66
N VAL A 198 -13.88 -10.33 2.82
CA VAL A 198 -14.49 -11.15 1.78
C VAL A 198 -14.18 -12.61 2.07
N THR A 199 -15.20 -13.46 2.11
CA THR A 199 -15.05 -14.90 2.28
C THR A 199 -16.17 -15.64 1.56
N ASN A 200 -15.91 -16.88 1.15
CA ASN A 200 -16.94 -17.78 0.60
C ASN A 200 -17.58 -18.65 1.69
N VAL A 201 -17.09 -18.58 2.92
CA VAL A 201 -17.60 -19.36 4.06
C VAL A 201 -18.81 -18.63 4.65
N PRO A 202 -20.00 -19.24 4.65
CA PRO A 202 -21.20 -18.61 5.20
C PRO A 202 -21.16 -18.57 6.72
N GLY A 203 -21.84 -17.58 7.32
CA GLY A 203 -21.98 -17.49 8.78
C GLY A 203 -20.72 -17.02 9.51
N VAL A 204 -19.72 -16.56 8.77
CA VAL A 204 -18.55 -15.89 9.36
C VAL A 204 -18.94 -14.47 9.76
N PHE A 205 -18.47 -14.04 10.92
CA PHE A 205 -18.53 -12.67 11.42
C PHE A 205 -17.13 -12.23 11.85
N ALA A 206 -16.97 -10.92 12.09
CA ALA A 206 -15.67 -10.34 12.38
C ALA A 206 -15.64 -9.52 13.66
N ASP A 207 -14.55 -9.68 14.41
CA ASP A 207 -14.15 -8.78 15.47
C ASP A 207 -12.89 -8.02 15.03
N TRP A 208 -12.92 -6.71 15.23
CA TRP A 208 -11.88 -5.80 14.76
C TRP A 208 -11.25 -5.08 15.94
N THR A 209 -9.92 -5.09 16.01
CA THR A 209 -9.19 -4.35 17.03
C THR A 209 -8.21 -3.36 16.43
N LEU A 210 -8.15 -2.16 17.01
CA LEU A 210 -7.10 -1.17 16.78
C LEU A 210 -6.19 -1.08 18.00
N SER A 211 -4.88 -1.10 17.77
CA SER A 211 -3.86 -0.86 18.80
C SER A 211 -2.69 -0.05 18.25
N SER A 212 -1.82 0.44 19.13
CA SER A 212 -0.62 1.19 18.73
C SER A 212 0.38 0.31 17.97
N GLY A 213 0.88 0.81 16.84
CA GLY A 213 1.92 0.13 16.03
C GLY A 213 3.36 0.45 16.44
N ASN A 214 3.58 1.52 17.21
CA ASN A 214 4.91 2.03 17.54
C ASN A 214 5.05 2.56 18.98
N ASN A 215 4.21 2.07 19.91
CA ASN A 215 4.16 2.45 21.33
C ASN A 215 3.79 3.92 21.60
N ASP A 216 3.29 4.65 20.61
CA ASP A 216 2.65 5.95 20.82
C ASP A 216 1.14 5.79 21.01
N SER A 217 0.52 6.70 21.76
CA SER A 217 -0.94 6.77 21.83
C SER A 217 -1.53 7.11 20.45
N VAL A 218 -2.64 6.47 20.10
CA VAL A 218 -3.38 6.67 18.85
C VAL A 218 -4.88 6.79 19.13
N THR A 219 -5.72 6.86 18.10
CA THR A 219 -7.19 6.88 18.27
C THR A 219 -7.81 5.51 18.04
N GLY A 220 -8.86 5.17 18.81
CA GLY A 220 -9.71 4.02 18.61
C GLY A 220 -10.86 4.26 17.63
N TRP A 221 -11.76 3.28 17.51
CA TRP A 221 -12.93 3.32 16.60
C TRP A 221 -13.90 4.48 16.89
N ASP A 222 -14.01 4.88 18.15
CA ASP A 222 -14.86 5.99 18.60
C ASP A 222 -14.15 7.35 18.59
N GLY A 223 -12.88 7.38 18.13
CA GLY A 223 -12.03 8.56 18.15
C GLY A 223 -11.42 8.87 19.52
N ALA A 224 -11.69 8.07 20.56
CA ALA A 224 -11.03 8.22 21.85
C ALA A 224 -9.54 7.84 21.73
N VAL A 225 -8.70 8.45 22.58
CA VAL A 225 -7.29 8.09 22.64
C VAL A 225 -7.15 6.71 23.28
N ILE A 226 -6.35 5.85 22.65
CA ILE A 226 -5.88 4.57 23.18
C ILE A 226 -4.38 4.65 23.42
N ASP A 227 -3.95 4.24 24.61
CA ASP A 227 -2.53 4.22 24.96
C ASP A 227 -1.83 2.96 24.45
N ALA A 228 -0.49 2.97 24.50
CA ALA A 228 0.31 1.81 24.12
C ALA A 228 -0.04 0.58 24.97
N GLY A 229 -0.36 -0.53 24.32
CA GLY A 229 -0.80 -1.77 24.98
C GLY A 229 -2.31 -1.87 25.19
N GLU A 230 -3.07 -0.80 24.96
CA GLU A 230 -4.54 -0.85 24.96
C GLU A 230 -5.08 -1.22 23.57
N ILE A 231 -6.32 -1.72 23.56
CA ILE A 231 -7.03 -2.08 22.33
C ILE A 231 -8.38 -1.35 22.28
N SER A 232 -8.74 -0.84 21.12
CA SER A 232 -10.11 -0.43 20.79
C SER A 232 -10.76 -1.54 19.97
N HIS A 233 -11.95 -1.99 20.37
CA HIS A 233 -12.66 -3.11 19.73
C HIS A 233 -13.99 -2.65 19.14
N THR A 234 -14.37 -3.27 18.03
CA THR A 234 -15.72 -3.23 17.46
C THR A 234 -16.04 -4.55 16.78
N GLN A 235 -17.33 -4.88 16.69
CA GLN A 235 -17.80 -6.11 16.06
C GLN A 235 -18.59 -5.81 14.79
N GLN A 236 -18.28 -6.56 13.74
CA GLN A 236 -19.00 -6.57 12.48
C GLN A 236 -19.78 -7.88 12.36
N THR A 237 -21.09 -7.79 12.59
CA THR A 237 -21.99 -8.94 12.60
C THR A 237 -22.31 -9.50 11.22
N ALA A 238 -22.05 -8.74 10.14
CA ALA A 238 -22.31 -9.17 8.77
C ALA A 238 -21.41 -8.42 7.77
N PRO A 239 -20.94 -9.09 6.69
CA PRO A 239 -20.05 -8.50 5.69
C PRO A 239 -20.73 -7.44 4.80
N GLU A 240 -22.05 -7.30 4.82
CA GLU A 240 -22.73 -6.27 4.01
C GLU A 240 -22.63 -4.86 4.62
N ILE A 241 -22.18 -4.76 5.88
CA ILE A 241 -22.05 -3.49 6.60
C ILE A 241 -20.58 -3.35 7.03
N PRO A 242 -19.77 -2.55 6.31
CA PRO A 242 -18.37 -2.38 6.66
C PRO A 242 -18.22 -1.59 7.96
N THR A 243 -17.13 -1.87 8.67
CA THR A 243 -16.70 -1.12 9.85
C THR A 243 -16.03 0.18 9.42
N LEU A 244 -16.48 1.32 9.94
CA LEU A 244 -15.89 2.62 9.63
C LEU A 244 -14.90 3.05 10.71
N GLY A 245 -13.79 3.65 10.32
CA GLY A 245 -12.78 4.19 11.24
C GLY A 245 -12.21 5.52 10.77
N SER A 246 -12.01 6.43 11.73
CA SER A 246 -11.36 7.73 11.54
C SER A 246 -9.94 7.70 12.08
N PHE A 247 -8.95 8.05 11.24
CA PHE A 247 -7.53 7.98 11.58
C PHE A 247 -6.93 9.38 11.64
N CYS A 248 -6.94 9.95 12.84
CA CYS A 248 -6.33 11.25 13.11
C CYS A 248 -5.86 11.32 14.56
N VAL A 249 -4.55 11.39 14.76
CA VAL A 249 -3.99 11.78 16.07
C VAL A 249 -3.76 13.28 16.04
N ALA A 250 -4.47 14.04 16.89
CA ALA A 250 -4.46 15.50 16.85
C ALA A 250 -3.03 16.09 16.96
N ASN A 251 -2.69 16.98 16.03
CA ASN A 251 -1.44 17.73 16.02
C ASN A 251 -1.66 19.12 15.43
N THR A 252 -1.68 20.15 16.28
CA THR A 252 -1.90 21.55 15.88
C THR A 252 -0.77 22.17 15.06
N SER A 253 0.36 21.48 14.92
CA SER A 253 1.50 21.92 14.11
C SER A 253 1.45 21.34 12.68
N SER A 254 0.52 20.43 12.41
CA SER A 254 0.29 19.85 11.08
C SER A 254 -0.77 20.65 10.32
N ASN A 255 -0.62 20.75 9.00
CA ASN A 255 -1.59 21.42 8.13
C ASN A 255 -2.96 20.72 8.14
N THR A 256 -2.99 19.40 8.29
CA THR A 256 -4.23 18.61 8.37
C THR A 256 -4.85 18.62 9.77
N GLY A 257 -4.18 19.22 10.76
CA GLY A 257 -4.56 19.10 12.18
C GLY A 257 -4.26 17.74 12.79
N CYS A 258 -3.65 16.81 12.01
CA CYS A 258 -3.38 15.45 12.41
C CYS A 258 -1.91 15.07 12.19
N ARG A 259 -1.40 14.17 13.03
CA ARG A 259 0.01 13.76 13.05
C ARG A 259 0.34 12.84 11.87
N ILE A 260 1.46 13.12 11.20
CA ILE A 260 2.15 12.21 10.28
C ILE A 260 3.03 11.25 11.08
N GLY A 261 3.13 10.00 10.63
CA GLY A 261 3.86 8.91 11.31
C GLY A 261 3.13 8.28 12.50
N ALA A 262 1.83 8.54 12.69
CA ALA A 262 1.01 7.75 13.60
C ALA A 262 0.80 6.33 13.02
N GLU A 263 0.84 5.31 13.88
CA GLU A 263 0.78 3.91 13.45
C GLU A 263 -0.28 3.12 14.23
N TRP A 264 -1.14 2.43 13.49
CA TRP A 264 -2.12 1.51 14.03
C TRP A 264 -1.81 0.08 13.57
N ILE A 265 -2.03 -0.89 14.45
CA ILE A 265 -2.22 -2.29 14.06
C ILE A 265 -3.72 -2.56 14.07
N LEU A 266 -4.26 -2.81 12.88
CA LEU A 266 -5.62 -3.32 12.72
C LEU A 266 -5.55 -4.84 12.65
N THR A 267 -6.15 -5.51 13.63
CA THR A 267 -6.28 -6.98 13.63
C THR A 267 -7.71 -7.36 13.32
N LEU A 268 -7.86 -8.29 12.38
CA LEU A 268 -9.11 -8.93 12.02
C LEU A 268 -9.15 -10.33 12.63
N TYR A 269 -10.16 -10.58 13.44
CA TYR A 269 -10.53 -11.89 13.93
C TYR A 269 -11.80 -12.33 13.19
N LEU A 270 -11.72 -13.43 12.44
CA LEU A 270 -12.87 -14.05 11.81
C LEU A 270 -13.28 -15.29 12.58
N HIS A 271 -14.55 -15.35 12.94
CA HIS A 271 -15.15 -16.49 13.62
C HIS A 271 -16.42 -16.95 12.91
N ASP A 272 -16.77 -18.22 13.08
CA ASP A 272 -18.12 -18.73 12.83
C ASP A 272 -18.82 -19.10 14.15
N ASP A 273 -20.10 -19.48 14.08
CA ASP A 273 -20.91 -19.87 15.23
C ASP A 273 -20.33 -21.08 16.00
N GLU A 274 -19.50 -21.90 15.34
CA GLU A 274 -18.79 -23.03 15.96
C GLU A 274 -17.44 -22.63 16.58
N GLY A 275 -17.03 -21.37 16.49
CA GLY A 275 -15.78 -20.85 17.05
C GLY A 275 -14.53 -21.21 16.24
N HIS A 276 -14.66 -21.59 14.97
CA HIS A 276 -13.50 -21.69 14.09
C HIS A 276 -12.90 -20.31 13.85
N THR A 277 -11.57 -20.20 13.85
CA THR A 277 -10.90 -18.89 13.84
C THR A 277 -9.91 -18.73 12.69
N ARG A 278 -9.91 -17.54 12.09
CA ARG A 278 -8.79 -17.00 11.32
C ARG A 278 -8.43 -15.61 11.81
N ILE A 279 -7.14 -15.33 11.89
CA ILE A 279 -6.63 -14.03 12.35
C ILE A 279 -5.65 -13.50 11.30
N THR A 280 -5.76 -12.22 10.97
CA THR A 280 -4.77 -11.49 10.19
C THR A 280 -4.68 -10.05 10.69
N TYR A 281 -3.69 -9.32 10.22
CA TYR A 281 -3.52 -7.93 10.58
C TYR A 281 -2.95 -7.11 9.41
N ILE A 282 -3.14 -5.80 9.51
CA ILE A 282 -2.49 -4.80 8.66
C ILE A 282 -1.96 -3.67 9.53
N ARG A 283 -0.77 -3.16 9.19
CA ARG A 283 -0.21 -1.95 9.78
C ARG A 283 -0.64 -0.75 8.94
N LEU A 284 -1.29 0.22 9.57
CA LEU A 284 -1.68 1.49 8.96
C LEU A 284 -0.73 2.58 9.45
N VAL A 285 -0.17 3.37 8.53
CA VAL A 285 0.76 4.45 8.88
C VAL A 285 0.33 5.72 8.18
N THR A 286 0.14 6.81 8.93
CA THR A 286 -0.19 8.10 8.31
C THR A 286 1.03 8.66 7.60
N ASP A 287 0.95 8.81 6.30
CA ASP A 287 1.97 9.44 5.46
C ASP A 287 1.28 10.07 4.26
N ASP A 288 1.07 11.39 4.29
CA ASP A 288 0.33 12.09 3.25
C ASP A 288 1.04 12.08 1.89
N THR A 289 2.31 11.71 1.84
CA THR A 289 3.09 11.61 0.61
C THR A 289 3.01 10.22 0.01
N LEU A 290 3.12 9.18 0.84
CA LEU A 290 3.12 7.77 0.38
C LEU A 290 1.72 7.17 0.29
N ALA A 291 0.74 7.74 0.98
CA ALA A 291 -0.67 7.37 0.83
C ALA A 291 -1.21 7.91 -0.49
N ASP A 292 -0.89 7.21 -1.56
CA ASP A 292 -1.09 7.64 -2.94
C ASP A 292 -2.00 6.61 -3.64
N GLU A 293 -3.17 7.05 -4.12
CA GLU A 293 -4.20 6.21 -4.74
C GLU A 293 -4.21 6.36 -6.26
N PHE A 294 -4.07 7.59 -6.76
CA PHE A 294 -4.16 7.97 -8.15
C PHE A 294 -2.79 8.00 -8.82
N ARG A 295 -2.76 8.33 -10.12
CA ARG A 295 -1.52 8.60 -10.83
C ARG A 295 -1.45 10.10 -11.08
N PRO A 296 -0.24 10.69 -11.14
CA PRO A 296 -0.12 12.11 -11.38
C PRO A 296 -0.53 12.43 -12.82
N LEU A 297 -0.89 13.69 -13.04
CA LEU A 297 -1.34 14.20 -14.33
C LEU A 297 -0.26 15.11 -14.90
N ALA A 298 0.29 14.72 -16.05
CA ALA A 298 1.25 15.53 -16.78
C ALA A 298 0.53 16.61 -17.62
N SER A 299 0.97 17.86 -17.45
CA SER A 299 0.52 18.99 -18.27
C SER A 299 1.71 19.81 -18.72
N ALA A 300 1.83 20.03 -20.02
CA ALA A 300 2.90 20.83 -20.61
C ALA A 300 2.33 21.95 -21.48
N SER A 301 3.03 23.08 -21.53
CA SER A 301 2.74 24.16 -22.47
C SER A 301 4.03 24.84 -22.94
N ILE A 302 3.97 25.51 -24.10
CA ILE A 302 5.07 26.35 -24.58
C ILE A 302 5.01 27.69 -23.85
N ILE A 303 6.12 28.11 -23.24
CA ILE A 303 6.24 29.39 -22.57
C ILE A 303 6.22 30.49 -23.62
N SER A 304 5.23 31.39 -23.52
CA SER A 304 5.09 32.52 -24.44
C SER A 304 6.24 33.51 -24.26
N ASN A 305 7.06 33.65 -25.30
CA ASN A 305 8.11 34.65 -25.37
C ASN A 305 7.90 35.53 -26.61
N PRO A 306 7.73 36.86 -26.47
CA PRO A 306 7.56 37.76 -27.61
C PRO A 306 8.65 37.63 -28.68
N ALA A 307 9.88 37.28 -28.29
CA ALA A 307 11.01 37.12 -29.21
C ALA A 307 10.94 35.84 -30.06
N THR A 308 10.16 34.83 -29.67
CA THR A 308 10.01 33.57 -30.41
C THR A 308 8.58 33.33 -30.91
N SER A 309 7.60 34.09 -30.42
CA SER A 309 6.18 33.90 -30.70
C SER A 309 5.81 33.97 -32.18
N GLU A 310 6.47 34.83 -32.97
CA GLU A 310 6.23 34.93 -34.41
C GLU A 310 6.73 33.72 -35.20
N PHE A 311 7.62 32.93 -34.60
CA PHE A 311 8.23 31.75 -35.23
C PHE A 311 7.47 30.46 -34.93
N ILE A 312 6.37 30.52 -34.17
CA ILE A 312 5.60 29.34 -33.74
C ILE A 312 4.14 29.52 -34.16
N ALA A 313 3.62 28.59 -34.94
CA ALA A 313 2.23 28.57 -35.36
C ALA A 313 1.60 27.20 -35.06
N LEU A 314 0.34 27.19 -34.63
CA LEU A 314 -0.42 25.94 -34.52
C LEU A 314 -0.77 25.46 -35.94
N ASP A 315 -0.32 24.26 -36.28
CA ASP A 315 -0.44 23.66 -37.62
C ASP A 315 -1.55 22.60 -37.68
N GLY A 316 -2.04 22.16 -36.52
CA GLY A 316 -3.15 21.22 -36.43
C GLY A 316 -3.09 20.37 -35.18
N THR A 317 -3.71 19.20 -35.25
CA THR A 317 -3.75 18.23 -34.16
C THR A 317 -3.49 16.81 -34.67
N LYS A 318 -2.87 16.00 -33.82
CA LYS A 318 -2.64 14.58 -34.03
C LYS A 318 -3.33 13.74 -32.98
N THR A 319 -4.25 12.87 -33.40
CA THR A 319 -4.91 11.93 -32.49
C THR A 319 -4.01 10.73 -32.21
N VAL A 320 -3.68 10.50 -30.94
CA VAL A 320 -2.96 9.30 -30.48
C VAL A 320 -3.74 8.69 -29.32
N ALA A 321 -4.13 7.42 -29.47
CA ALA A 321 -4.93 6.69 -28.49
C ALA A 321 -6.24 7.40 -28.08
N GLY A 322 -6.86 8.14 -29.01
CA GLY A 322 -8.11 8.86 -28.77
C GLY A 322 -7.95 10.26 -28.16
N THR A 323 -6.72 10.71 -27.88
CA THR A 323 -6.42 12.06 -27.41
C THR A 323 -5.78 12.88 -28.52
N ASP A 324 -6.27 14.10 -28.73
CA ASP A 324 -5.72 15.05 -29.71
C ASP A 324 -4.57 15.85 -29.10
N TRP A 325 -3.43 15.87 -29.78
CA TRP A 325 -2.22 16.57 -29.37
C TRP A 325 -1.87 17.66 -30.38
N PRO A 326 -1.41 18.85 -29.96
CA PRO A 326 -1.11 19.94 -30.88
C PRO A 326 0.13 19.63 -31.74
N ILE A 327 0.06 20.02 -33.02
CA ILE A 327 1.20 20.09 -33.92
C ILE A 327 1.54 21.57 -34.11
N TYR A 328 2.79 21.93 -33.85
CA TYR A 328 3.30 23.28 -34.04
C TYR A 328 4.26 23.30 -35.23
N ARG A 329 4.08 24.27 -36.11
CA ARG A 329 5.08 24.62 -37.13
C ARG A 329 6.00 25.68 -36.56
N VAL A 330 7.30 25.39 -36.59
CA VAL A 330 8.34 26.21 -35.99
C VAL A 330 9.34 26.65 -37.04
N ARG A 331 9.52 27.96 -37.18
CA ARG A 331 10.45 28.56 -38.12
C ARG A 331 11.80 28.83 -37.46
N LEU A 332 12.90 28.41 -38.07
CA LEU A 332 14.24 28.73 -37.58
C LEU A 332 14.54 30.22 -37.74
N THR A 333 15.39 30.75 -36.87
CA THR A 333 15.89 32.13 -36.98
C THR A 333 17.06 32.23 -37.98
N GLU A 334 17.54 33.44 -38.26
CA GLU A 334 18.73 33.72 -39.09
C GLU A 334 19.98 32.92 -38.68
N THR A 335 20.08 32.47 -37.42
CA THR A 335 21.21 31.66 -36.94
C THR A 335 21.08 30.18 -37.28
N GLY A 336 19.97 29.74 -37.88
CA GLY A 336 19.69 28.36 -38.21
C GLY A 336 19.29 27.50 -37.01
N ASP A 337 18.84 28.13 -35.92
CA ASP A 337 18.28 27.45 -34.76
C ASP A 337 17.18 28.27 -34.08
N ILE A 338 16.42 27.61 -33.20
CA ILE A 338 15.44 28.27 -32.33
C ILE A 338 15.32 27.50 -31.01
N SER A 339 15.34 28.24 -29.91
CA SER A 339 15.15 27.67 -28.56
C SER A 339 13.76 27.97 -28.06
N LEU A 340 13.02 26.91 -27.73
CA LEU A 340 11.69 26.99 -27.12
C LEU A 340 11.75 26.54 -25.68
N SER A 341 11.10 27.31 -24.80
CA SER A 341 10.94 26.96 -23.40
C SER A 341 9.53 26.40 -23.18
N PHE A 342 9.43 25.43 -22.28
CA PHE A 342 8.24 24.68 -21.94
C PHE A 342 8.04 24.76 -20.43
N SER A 343 6.79 24.88 -19.99
CA SER A 343 6.43 24.81 -18.57
C SER A 343 5.59 23.58 -18.31
N ALA A 344 5.90 22.91 -17.20
CA ALA A 344 5.12 21.82 -16.63
C ALA A 344 4.33 22.25 -15.37
N GLU A 345 4.17 23.56 -15.11
CA GLU A 345 3.61 24.12 -13.87
C GLU A 345 2.22 23.56 -13.50
N ASN A 346 1.43 23.19 -14.50
CA ASN A 346 0.07 22.69 -14.33
C ASN A 346 0.01 21.16 -14.14
N SER A 347 1.16 20.50 -14.04
CA SER A 347 1.21 19.08 -13.66
C SER A 347 0.92 18.94 -12.18
N SER A 348 0.10 17.96 -11.83
CA SER A 348 -0.34 17.76 -10.44
C SER A 348 -0.65 16.31 -10.15
N ASP A 349 -0.41 15.89 -8.93
CA ASP A 349 -0.93 14.67 -8.35
C ASP A 349 -2.25 14.96 -7.63
N PRO A 350 -3.37 14.29 -7.98
CA PRO A 350 -4.63 14.41 -7.26
C PRO A 350 -4.53 14.10 -5.76
N ASP A 351 -3.54 13.30 -5.34
CA ASP A 351 -3.31 12.94 -3.94
C ASP A 351 -2.38 13.90 -3.20
N ALA A 352 -1.89 14.95 -3.87
CA ALA A 352 -1.01 15.92 -3.24
C ALA A 352 -1.67 16.58 -2.02
N PRO A 353 -0.93 16.83 -0.93
CA PRO A 353 -1.40 17.66 0.16
C PRO A 353 -1.87 19.03 -0.33
N GLU A 354 -2.85 19.63 0.36
CA GLU A 354 -3.37 20.95 -0.02
C GLU A 354 -2.23 21.99 -0.12
N GLY A 355 -2.17 22.67 -1.27
CA GLY A 355 -1.14 23.68 -1.56
C GLY A 355 0.14 23.13 -2.20
N GLU A 356 0.23 21.83 -2.44
CA GLU A 356 1.34 21.20 -3.16
C GLU A 356 0.91 20.66 -4.53
N THR A 357 1.85 20.54 -5.48
CA THR A 357 1.59 19.86 -6.76
C THR A 357 1.73 18.33 -6.64
N GLY A 358 2.44 17.84 -5.62
CA GLY A 358 2.75 16.42 -5.43
C GLY A 358 3.76 15.84 -6.43
N ILE A 359 4.30 16.65 -7.34
CA ILE A 359 5.28 16.21 -8.35
C ILE A 359 6.70 16.25 -7.77
N GLU A 360 7.46 15.20 -8.00
CA GLU A 360 8.88 15.07 -7.60
C GLU A 360 9.83 15.27 -8.80
N LEU A 361 9.47 14.76 -9.98
CA LEU A 361 10.33 14.77 -11.15
C LEU A 361 9.55 15.02 -12.45
N PHE A 362 10.11 15.88 -13.31
CA PHE A 362 9.71 16.06 -14.70
C PHE A 362 10.71 15.34 -15.63
N GLU A 363 10.23 14.42 -16.45
CA GLU A 363 11.01 13.75 -17.49
C GLU A 363 10.53 14.18 -18.88
N TRP A 364 11.40 14.88 -19.61
CA TRP A 364 11.16 15.33 -20.97
C TRP A 364 11.90 14.44 -21.96
N LYS A 365 11.19 14.00 -23.01
CA LYS A 365 11.76 13.18 -24.09
C LYS A 365 11.51 13.80 -25.46
N VAL A 366 12.56 13.92 -26.27
CA VAL A 366 12.46 14.43 -27.65
C VAL A 366 12.80 13.31 -28.62
N PHE A 367 11.85 12.94 -29.47
CA PHE A 367 12.02 11.91 -30.49
C PHE A 367 11.93 12.50 -31.88
N PHE A 368 12.59 11.83 -32.83
CA PHE A 368 12.49 12.12 -34.26
C PHE A 368 13.00 13.50 -34.68
N ASP A 369 13.89 14.10 -33.88
CA ASP A 369 14.61 15.31 -34.25
C ASP A 369 15.80 14.96 -35.17
N TYR A 370 15.51 14.82 -36.47
CA TYR A 370 16.51 14.63 -37.52
C TYR A 370 16.06 15.29 -38.84
N PRO A 371 16.99 15.62 -39.75
CA PRO A 371 16.65 16.27 -41.01
C PRO A 371 15.71 15.43 -41.89
N TRP A 372 14.84 16.09 -42.66
CA TRP A 372 13.88 15.43 -43.56
C TRP A 372 14.53 14.47 -44.57
N ASP A 373 15.78 14.72 -44.96
CA ASP A 373 16.56 13.93 -45.92
C ASP A 373 17.50 12.90 -45.27
N SER A 374 17.38 12.71 -43.94
CA SER A 374 18.25 11.82 -43.18
C SER A 374 18.21 10.39 -43.70
N GLN A 375 19.38 9.89 -44.11
CA GLN A 375 19.57 8.50 -44.54
C GLN A 375 19.73 7.52 -43.36
N SER A 376 19.88 8.05 -42.15
CA SER A 376 20.08 7.30 -40.90
C SER A 376 19.25 7.93 -39.78
N PRO A 377 17.91 7.85 -39.83
CA PRO A 377 17.05 8.40 -38.79
C PRO A 377 17.32 7.68 -37.47
N THR A 378 17.63 8.44 -36.42
CA THR A 378 17.72 7.89 -35.07
C THR A 378 16.33 7.77 -34.46
N LEU A 379 16.04 6.62 -33.86
CA LEU A 379 14.86 6.42 -33.03
C LEU A 379 15.16 6.68 -31.56
N GLU A 380 16.44 6.82 -31.22
CA GLU A 380 16.89 7.18 -29.88
C GLU A 380 16.62 8.68 -29.68
N GLY A 381 15.80 8.98 -28.67
CA GLY A 381 15.45 10.34 -28.32
C GLY A 381 16.42 10.96 -27.33
N HIS A 382 16.32 12.27 -27.14
CA HIS A 382 16.97 12.95 -26.03
C HIS A 382 16.11 12.82 -24.77
N GLU A 383 16.73 12.63 -23.61
CA GLU A 383 16.06 12.51 -22.31
C GLU A 383 16.63 13.54 -21.34
N PHE A 384 15.73 14.23 -20.64
CA PHE A 384 16.06 15.25 -19.65
C PHE A 384 15.22 15.02 -18.39
N GLN A 385 15.87 14.98 -17.24
CA GLN A 385 15.22 14.80 -15.95
C GLN A 385 15.46 16.04 -15.09
N ILE A 386 14.38 16.66 -14.63
CA ILE A 386 14.40 17.92 -13.88
C ILE A 386 13.64 17.69 -12.56
N PRO A 387 14.32 17.75 -11.41
CA PRO A 387 13.64 17.70 -10.12
C PRO A 387 12.66 18.86 -9.99
N ALA A 388 11.46 18.58 -9.49
CA ALA A 388 10.43 19.60 -9.30
C ALA A 388 10.85 20.68 -8.29
N SER A 389 11.77 20.35 -7.38
CA SER A 389 12.40 21.30 -6.46
C SER A 389 13.32 22.34 -7.14
N ALA A 390 13.75 22.08 -8.39
CA ALA A 390 14.62 22.99 -9.13
C ALA A 390 13.81 23.98 -9.98
N THR A 391 12.92 23.48 -10.84
CA THR A 391 12.03 24.25 -11.72
C THR A 391 11.06 23.31 -12.45
N ASP A 392 9.92 23.84 -12.89
CA ASP A 392 9.01 23.18 -13.84
C ASP A 392 9.31 23.53 -15.31
N GLU A 393 10.28 24.42 -15.56
CA GLU A 393 10.62 24.89 -16.89
C GLU A 393 11.75 24.07 -17.53
N TRP A 394 11.61 23.81 -18.83
CA TRP A 394 12.63 23.13 -19.64
C TRP A 394 12.79 23.82 -20.98
N THR A 395 14.01 23.88 -21.52
CA THR A 395 14.27 24.52 -22.81
C THR A 395 14.94 23.55 -23.78
N TYR A 396 14.47 23.54 -25.02
CA TYR A 396 15.03 22.74 -26.10
C TYR A 396 15.35 23.60 -27.33
N THR A 397 16.48 23.31 -27.98
CA THR A 397 16.90 24.00 -29.20
C THR A 397 16.73 23.12 -30.43
N PHE A 398 15.83 23.51 -31.32
CA PHE A 398 15.60 22.86 -32.60
C PHE A 398 16.61 23.38 -33.64
N ARG A 399 17.18 22.45 -34.42
CA ARG A 399 18.18 22.75 -35.46
C ARG A 399 17.94 22.01 -36.78
N ASN A 400 17.27 20.87 -36.74
CA ASN A 400 17.05 20.07 -37.93
C ASN A 400 15.78 20.52 -38.64
N LEU A 401 15.88 20.78 -39.94
CA LEU A 401 14.73 21.00 -40.80
C LEU A 401 14.01 19.67 -41.01
N THR A 402 12.77 19.55 -40.53
CA THR A 402 11.99 18.31 -40.67
C THR A 402 10.98 18.35 -41.81
N SER A 403 10.86 19.50 -42.48
CA SER A 403 10.19 19.65 -43.77
C SER A 403 11.19 19.92 -44.88
N ASN A 404 10.93 19.40 -46.06
CA ASN A 404 11.64 19.82 -47.26
C ASN A 404 11.18 21.22 -47.74
N PRO A 405 11.97 21.91 -48.60
CA PRO A 405 11.70 23.30 -48.99
C PRO A 405 10.36 23.53 -49.72
N ASP A 406 9.82 22.51 -50.39
CA ASP A 406 8.54 22.59 -51.11
C ASP A 406 7.33 22.10 -50.27
N GLY A 407 7.56 21.70 -49.01
CA GLY A 407 6.53 21.26 -48.07
C GLY A 407 5.85 19.92 -48.40
N THR A 408 6.41 19.12 -49.32
CA THR A 408 5.82 17.85 -49.73
C THR A 408 6.24 16.65 -48.87
N LEU A 409 7.33 16.79 -48.10
CA LEU A 409 7.83 15.79 -47.16
C LEU A 409 8.01 16.43 -45.78
N GLU A 410 7.29 15.92 -44.79
CA GLU A 410 7.34 16.40 -43.41
C GLU A 410 7.49 15.23 -42.44
N ASN A 411 8.42 15.39 -41.49
CA ASN A 411 8.54 14.55 -40.31
C ASN A 411 8.20 15.39 -39.07
N GLU A 412 7.54 14.76 -38.10
CA GLU A 412 7.15 15.42 -36.85
C GLU A 412 8.09 15.01 -35.73
N ILE A 413 8.73 16.00 -35.10
CA ILE A 413 9.43 15.82 -33.83
C ILE A 413 8.37 15.63 -32.75
N ARG A 414 8.54 14.64 -31.88
CA ARG A 414 7.64 14.40 -30.75
C ARG A 414 8.34 14.77 -29.45
N VAL A 415 7.78 15.72 -28.74
CA VAL A 415 8.14 16.02 -27.34
C VAL A 415 7.13 15.33 -26.43
N GLU A 416 7.61 14.52 -25.49
CA GLU A 416 6.80 13.87 -24.46
C GLU A 416 7.22 14.38 -23.07
N LEU A 417 6.24 14.66 -22.20
CA LEU A 417 6.44 14.85 -20.76
C LEU A 417 5.84 13.66 -20.02
N ILE A 418 6.63 13.11 -19.09
CA ILE A 418 6.20 12.18 -18.05
C ILE A 418 6.56 12.83 -16.72
N VAL A 419 5.59 12.96 -15.83
CA VAL A 419 5.83 13.38 -14.45
C VAL A 419 5.77 12.19 -13.49
N TYR A 420 6.58 12.26 -12.44
CA TYR A 420 6.60 11.33 -11.32
C TYR A 420 6.19 12.06 -10.06
N ASP A 421 5.27 11.48 -9.30
CA ASP A 421 4.91 12.00 -7.98
C ASP A 421 5.96 11.62 -6.92
N LYS A 422 5.74 12.09 -5.70
CA LYS A 422 6.60 11.82 -4.55
C LYS A 422 6.51 10.38 -4.03
N ALA A 423 5.48 9.62 -4.39
CA ALA A 423 5.36 8.19 -4.09
C ALA A 423 6.04 7.31 -5.16
N GLY A 424 6.49 7.92 -6.26
CA GLY A 424 7.20 7.27 -7.36
C GLY A 424 6.30 6.69 -8.45
N LYS A 425 4.99 6.96 -8.47
CA LYS A 425 4.18 6.57 -9.64
C LYS A 425 4.40 7.55 -10.78
N GLN A 426 4.18 7.04 -11.99
CA GLN A 426 4.31 7.81 -13.22
C GLN A 426 2.94 8.11 -13.83
N SER A 427 2.85 9.31 -14.40
CA SER A 427 1.72 9.79 -15.20
C SER A 427 1.58 9.08 -16.55
N GLU A 428 0.41 9.24 -17.16
CA GLU A 428 0.27 9.07 -18.61
C GLU A 428 1.04 10.17 -19.36
N LYS A 429 1.43 9.87 -20.60
CA LYS A 429 2.30 10.77 -21.40
C LYS A 429 1.54 11.99 -21.91
N HIS A 430 2.05 13.18 -21.63
CA HIS A 430 1.65 14.41 -22.32
C HIS A 430 2.50 14.61 -23.58
N ARG A 431 1.90 14.95 -24.73
CA ARG A 431 2.62 15.05 -26.02
C ARG A 431 2.43 16.39 -26.73
N MET A 432 3.48 16.83 -27.40
CA MET A 432 3.46 17.94 -28.36
C MET A 432 4.26 17.55 -29.60
N TYR A 433 3.81 17.97 -30.77
CA TYR A 433 4.45 17.66 -32.04
C TYR A 433 4.98 18.93 -32.71
N PHE A 434 6.11 18.83 -33.41
CA PHE A 434 6.76 19.97 -34.05
C PHE A 434 7.21 19.64 -35.47
N ILE A 435 6.95 20.56 -36.39
CA ILE A 435 7.49 20.55 -37.75
C ILE A 435 8.40 21.76 -37.88
N VAL A 436 9.67 21.54 -38.19
CA VAL A 436 10.68 22.60 -38.21
C VAL A 436 11.01 22.98 -39.66
N VAL A 437 10.86 24.26 -39.98
CA VAL A 437 11.04 24.84 -41.32
C VAL A 437 12.12 25.92 -41.33
N GLY A 438 12.67 26.22 -42.50
CA GLY A 438 13.70 27.26 -42.67
C GLY A 438 13.17 28.67 -42.46
N GLU A 439 14.07 29.63 -42.27
CA GLU A 439 13.76 31.05 -42.01
C GLU A 439 12.82 31.66 -43.07
N ASP A 440 13.05 31.38 -44.35
CA ASP A 440 12.28 31.95 -45.47
C ASP A 440 10.93 31.23 -45.71
N PHE A 441 10.55 30.26 -44.86
CA PHE A 441 9.35 29.46 -45.08
C PHE A 441 8.09 30.32 -44.95
N GLY A 442 7.31 30.38 -46.04
CA GLY A 442 6.08 31.16 -46.13
C GLY A 442 6.28 32.60 -46.62
N ASP A 443 7.51 33.03 -46.89
CA ASP A 443 7.79 34.34 -47.44
C ASP A 443 7.47 34.39 -48.95
N GLU A 444 6.89 35.51 -49.41
CA GLU A 444 6.72 35.72 -50.84
C GLU A 444 8.10 35.91 -51.48
N PRO A 445 8.38 35.24 -52.63
CA PRO A 445 9.63 35.42 -53.32
C PRO A 445 9.81 36.91 -53.67
N PRO A 446 11.02 37.47 -53.53
CA PRO A 446 11.24 38.90 -53.76
C PRO A 446 10.84 39.28 -55.19
N LEU A 447 9.95 40.26 -55.32
CA LEU A 447 9.55 40.78 -56.62
C LEU A 447 10.69 41.67 -57.19
N VAL A 448 11.60 41.08 -57.94
CA VAL A 448 12.67 41.81 -58.62
C VAL A 448 12.11 42.51 -59.86
N GLN A 449 11.95 43.84 -59.81
CA GLN A 449 11.56 44.67 -60.96
C GLN A 449 12.71 45.58 -61.43
N PHE A 450 13.07 45.48 -62.72
CA PHE A 450 13.97 46.43 -63.39
C PHE A 450 13.23 47.73 -63.70
N THR A 451 13.52 48.80 -62.96
CA THR A 451 12.88 50.11 -63.17
C THR A 451 13.57 50.97 -64.24
N ALA A 452 14.80 50.64 -64.65
CA ALA A 452 15.53 51.31 -65.75
C ALA A 452 16.63 50.42 -66.38
N PRO A 453 16.28 49.32 -67.07
CA PRO A 453 17.28 48.45 -67.72
C PRO A 453 17.96 49.18 -68.89
N ARG A 454 19.29 49.03 -69.04
CA ARG A 454 19.94 49.39 -70.32
C ARG A 454 19.44 48.44 -71.41
N PRO A 455 19.51 48.80 -72.71
CA PRO A 455 19.09 47.92 -73.80
C PRO A 455 19.78 46.55 -73.83
N THR A 456 20.93 46.43 -73.16
CA THR A 456 21.76 45.22 -73.07
C THR A 456 21.60 44.48 -71.75
N ASP A 457 20.87 45.06 -70.79
CA ASP A 457 20.52 44.37 -69.56
C ASP A 457 19.30 43.48 -69.83
N SER A 458 19.31 42.28 -69.28
CA SER A 458 18.19 41.35 -69.43
C SER A 458 17.95 40.57 -68.15
N GLN A 459 16.69 40.27 -67.89
CA GLN A 459 16.27 39.35 -66.85
C GLN A 459 15.54 38.18 -67.50
N ARG A 460 15.95 36.96 -67.15
CA ARG A 460 15.24 35.74 -67.51
C ARG A 460 15.13 34.88 -66.26
N GLU A 461 13.92 34.72 -65.75
CA GLU A 461 13.66 34.03 -64.47
C GLU A 461 14.56 34.64 -63.38
N ASP A 462 15.33 33.82 -62.66
CA ASP A 462 16.24 34.27 -61.59
C ASP A 462 17.59 34.79 -62.11
N LEU A 463 17.84 34.71 -63.43
CA LEU A 463 19.09 35.16 -64.02
C LEU A 463 19.01 36.63 -64.44
N VAL A 464 19.83 37.44 -63.78
CA VAL A 464 20.06 38.85 -64.10
C VAL A 464 21.40 39.01 -64.83
N VAL A 465 21.35 39.59 -66.04
CA VAL A 465 22.54 40.00 -66.79
C VAL A 465 22.60 41.52 -66.79
N VAL A 466 23.60 42.06 -66.09
CA VAL A 466 23.95 43.48 -66.13
C VAL A 466 25.22 43.63 -66.94
N THR A 467 25.14 44.42 -68.01
CA THR A 467 26.30 44.72 -68.86
C THR A 467 26.92 46.05 -68.40
N GLY A 468 28.15 45.97 -67.88
CA GLY A 468 28.95 47.09 -67.39
C GLY A 468 29.19 48.15 -68.45
#